data_AF-A0A7X6P370-F1
#
_entry.id   AF-A0A7X6P370-F1
#
_cell.length_a   1.000
_cell.length_b   1.000
_cell.length_c   1.000
_cell.angle_alpha   90.00
_cell.angle_beta   90.00
_cell.angle_gamma   90.00
#
_symmetry.space_group_name_H-M   'P 1'
#
loop_
_entity.id
_entity.type
_entity.pdbx_description
1 polymer ?
#
loop_
_entity_poly.entity_id
_entity_poly.type
_entity_poly.pdbx_seq_one_letter_code
_entity_poly.pdbx_strand_id
1 'polypeptide(L)'
;MGSILLDQLDEEWAWLAHSRRATLALTRWAQCDAELREFANLNELVTFVNRRDRLAEGDAILYRLVCRAHVDELAARTVLACMMPGIKRLTCNFRWAHESSDEASAAVLAVMWERIRTYPCVRRPAKIAANIQLDTRQRVGRRVDRECKQRAAGVLGASGCPVKGAVA
;
A
#
# COMPACT_ATOMS: atom_id res chain seq x y z
N MET A 1 -18.07 2.44 -8.74
CA MET A 1 -17.11 3.22 -9.56
C MET A 1 -15.70 2.90 -9.08
N GLY A 2 -14.80 2.58 -10.00
CA GLY A 2 -13.38 2.30 -9.74
C GLY A 2 -12.64 3.51 -9.16
N SER A 3 -11.36 3.33 -8.82
CA SER A 3 -10.52 4.44 -8.34
C SER A 3 -9.58 4.86 -9.45
N ILE A 4 -9.73 6.09 -9.94
CA ILE A 4 -8.88 6.67 -10.99
C ILE A 4 -7.42 6.64 -10.54
N LEU A 5 -7.16 6.89 -9.25
CA LEU A 5 -5.82 6.82 -8.68
C LEU A 5 -5.18 5.44 -8.83
N LEU A 6 -5.94 4.35 -8.63
CA LEU A 6 -5.41 3.00 -8.78
C LEU A 6 -5.18 2.64 -10.25
N ASP A 7 -6.05 3.11 -11.14
CA ASP A 7 -5.92 2.90 -12.57
C ASP A 7 -4.66 3.62 -13.12
N GLN A 8 -4.41 4.86 -12.68
CA GLN A 8 -3.19 5.60 -13.01
C GLN A 8 -1.91 4.91 -12.52
N LEU A 9 -1.93 4.29 -11.34
CA LEU A 9 -0.78 3.54 -10.83
C LEU A 9 -0.52 2.26 -11.64
N ASP A 10 -1.57 1.57 -12.09
CA ASP A 10 -1.43 0.40 -12.96
C ASP A 10 -0.86 0.80 -14.34
N GLU A 11 -1.33 1.92 -14.90
CA GLU A 11 -0.81 2.49 -16.16
C GLU A 11 0.65 2.95 -16.03
N GLU A 12 0.99 3.69 -14.97
CA GLU A 12 2.37 4.10 -14.69
C GLU A 12 3.27 2.86 -14.57
N TRP A 13 2.82 1.82 -13.87
CA TRP A 13 3.58 0.60 -13.70
C TRP A 13 3.82 -0.12 -15.02
N ALA A 14 2.81 -0.21 -15.89
CA ALA A 14 2.93 -0.86 -17.20
C ALA A 14 4.06 -0.25 -18.04
N TRP A 15 4.22 1.08 -18.00
CA TRP A 15 5.34 1.77 -18.64
C TRP A 15 6.65 1.61 -17.84
N LEU A 16 6.62 1.85 -16.54
CA LEU A 16 7.81 1.91 -15.70
C LEU A 16 8.57 0.58 -15.68
N ALA A 17 7.85 -0.54 -15.62
CA ALA A 17 8.42 -1.88 -15.51
C ALA A 17 9.30 -2.29 -16.71
N HIS A 18 9.10 -1.66 -17.86
CA HIS A 18 9.85 -1.90 -19.11
C HIS A 18 10.87 -0.79 -19.43
N SER A 19 10.96 0.24 -18.58
CA SER A 19 11.88 1.36 -18.81
C SER A 19 13.35 0.93 -18.65
N ARG A 20 14.26 1.64 -19.33
CA ARG A 20 15.72 1.45 -19.13
C ARG A 20 16.13 1.58 -17.67
N ARG A 21 15.46 2.46 -16.91
CA ARG A 21 15.67 2.63 -15.47
C ARG A 21 15.35 1.35 -14.71
N ALA A 22 14.25 0.69 -15.05
CA ALA A 22 13.87 -0.60 -14.46
C ALA A 22 14.88 -1.70 -14.77
N THR A 23 15.33 -1.82 -16.02
CA THR A 23 16.36 -2.79 -16.41
C THR A 23 17.66 -2.57 -15.64
N LEU A 24 18.18 -1.34 -15.60
CA LEU A 24 19.42 -1.02 -14.88
C LEU A 24 19.31 -1.29 -13.37
N ALA A 25 18.16 -0.97 -12.78
CA ALA A 25 17.92 -1.24 -11.37
C ALA A 25 17.90 -2.74 -11.08
N LEU A 26 17.20 -3.53 -11.90
CA LEU A 26 17.16 -4.99 -11.76
C LEU A 26 18.55 -5.60 -11.89
N THR A 27 19.35 -5.19 -12.89
CA THR A 27 20.76 -5.61 -13.03
C THR A 27 21.59 -5.28 -11.79
N ARG A 28 21.44 -4.05 -11.25
CA ARG A 28 22.12 -3.63 -10.03
C ARG A 28 21.69 -4.47 -8.82
N TRP A 29 20.39 -4.72 -8.66
CA TRP A 29 19.89 -5.51 -7.53
C TRP A 29 20.41 -6.95 -7.58
N ALA A 30 20.48 -7.53 -8.78
CA ALA A 30 21.04 -8.86 -9.06
C ALA A 30 22.53 -9.04 -8.75
N GLN A 31 23.27 -7.95 -8.49
CA GLN A 31 24.66 -8.03 -8.02
C GLN A 31 24.72 -8.47 -6.55
N CYS A 32 23.73 -8.11 -5.73
CA CYS A 32 23.68 -8.47 -4.32
C CYS A 32 22.75 -9.66 -4.03
N ASP A 33 21.69 -9.86 -4.81
CA ASP A 33 20.80 -11.02 -4.68
C ASP A 33 20.67 -11.76 -6.02
N ALA A 34 21.34 -12.90 -6.12
CA ALA A 34 21.45 -13.66 -7.37
C ALA A 34 20.09 -14.15 -7.92
N GLU A 35 19.12 -14.40 -7.04
CA GLU A 35 17.75 -14.81 -7.39
C GLU A 35 17.04 -13.79 -8.30
N LEU A 36 17.44 -12.52 -8.25
CA LEU A 36 16.85 -11.47 -9.09
C LEU A 36 17.31 -11.54 -10.55
N ARG A 37 18.33 -12.35 -10.87
CA ARG A 37 18.82 -12.54 -12.25
C ARG A 37 17.87 -13.36 -13.12
N GLU A 38 16.94 -14.08 -12.50
CA GLU A 38 15.99 -14.94 -13.21
C GLU A 38 14.95 -14.14 -13.99
N PHE A 39 14.77 -12.85 -13.69
CA PHE A 39 13.76 -12.01 -14.32
C PHE A 39 14.36 -11.13 -15.42
N ALA A 40 13.71 -11.08 -16.58
CA ALA A 40 14.09 -10.22 -17.68
C ALA A 40 13.68 -8.74 -17.43
N ASN A 41 12.61 -8.52 -16.69
CA ASN A 41 12.10 -7.19 -16.35
C ASN A 41 11.29 -7.21 -15.03
N LEU A 42 10.91 -6.03 -14.55
CA LEU A 42 10.20 -5.91 -13.27
C LEU A 42 8.75 -6.44 -13.34
N ASN A 43 8.13 -6.47 -14.51
CA ASN A 43 6.76 -6.98 -14.65
C ASN A 43 6.71 -8.50 -14.47
N GLU A 44 7.70 -9.21 -15.01
CA GLU A 44 7.87 -10.64 -14.78
C GLU A 44 8.10 -10.95 -13.30
N LEU A 45 8.96 -10.17 -12.64
CA LEU A 45 9.20 -10.27 -11.20
C LEU A 45 7.91 -10.08 -10.37
N VAL A 46 7.12 -9.04 -10.68
CA VAL A 46 5.85 -8.76 -9.98
C VAL A 46 4.84 -9.88 -10.22
N THR A 47 4.79 -10.41 -11.44
CA THR A 47 3.94 -11.54 -11.80
C THR A 47 4.34 -12.78 -11.00
N PHE A 48 5.65 -13.06 -10.90
CA PHE A 48 6.17 -14.17 -10.13
C PHE A 48 5.84 -14.08 -8.63
N VAL A 49 6.06 -12.91 -8.01
CA VAL A 49 5.73 -12.70 -6.59
C VAL A 49 4.24 -12.94 -6.29
N ASN A 50 3.36 -12.67 -7.26
CA ASN A 50 1.92 -12.86 -7.12
C ASN A 50 1.42 -14.28 -7.44
N ARG A 51 2.31 -15.21 -7.82
CA ARG A 51 1.95 -16.61 -8.07
C ARG A 51 1.54 -17.33 -6.80
N ARG A 52 0.34 -17.94 -6.81
CA ARG A 52 -0.21 -18.66 -5.66
C ARG A 52 0.44 -20.01 -5.40
N ASP A 53 1.08 -20.60 -6.41
CA ASP A 53 1.79 -21.88 -6.33
C ASP A 53 3.25 -21.74 -5.87
N ARG A 54 3.77 -20.50 -5.75
CA ARG A 54 5.17 -20.21 -5.41
C ARG A 54 5.30 -19.20 -4.27
N LEU A 55 4.40 -19.28 -3.28
CA LEU A 55 4.29 -18.27 -2.21
C LEU A 55 5.59 -18.06 -1.43
N ALA A 56 6.32 -19.13 -1.10
CA ALA A 56 7.56 -19.03 -0.32
C ALA A 56 8.68 -18.33 -1.10
N GLU A 57 8.82 -18.66 -2.39
CA GLU A 57 9.81 -18.06 -3.29
C GLU A 57 9.45 -16.60 -3.57
N GLY A 58 8.18 -16.32 -3.86
CA GLY A 58 7.69 -14.95 -4.02
C GLY A 58 7.90 -14.10 -2.76
N ASP A 59 7.69 -14.67 -1.57
CA ASP A 59 7.93 -13.99 -0.30
C ASP A 59 9.42 -13.67 -0.07
N ALA A 60 10.32 -14.59 -0.44
CA ALA A 60 11.77 -14.37 -0.39
C ALA A 60 12.20 -13.22 -1.31
N ILE A 61 11.71 -13.18 -2.55
CA ILE A 61 11.95 -12.06 -3.48
C ILE A 61 11.41 -10.75 -2.91
N LEU A 62 10.19 -10.77 -2.36
CA LEU A 62 9.57 -9.59 -1.75
C LEU A 62 10.35 -9.09 -0.53
N TYR A 63 10.97 -10.00 0.25
CA TYR A 63 11.88 -9.64 1.34
C TYR A 63 13.10 -8.86 0.82
N ARG A 64 13.73 -9.31 -0.28
CA ARG A 64 14.87 -8.58 -0.89
C ARG A 64 14.51 -7.18 -1.35
N LEU A 65 13.32 -7.03 -1.93
CA LEU A 65 12.82 -5.74 -2.40
C LEU A 65 12.49 -4.79 -1.25
N VAL A 66 11.80 -5.29 -0.21
CA VAL A 66 11.41 -4.45 0.92
C VAL A 66 12.61 -4.00 1.77
N CYS A 67 13.66 -4.84 1.89
CA CYS A 67 14.92 -4.43 2.52
C CYS A 67 15.56 -3.23 1.80
N ARG A 68 15.45 -3.17 0.47
CA ARG A 68 15.97 -2.06 -0.35
C ARG A 68 15.07 -0.85 -0.34
N ALA A 69 13.75 -1.04 -0.20
CA ALA A 69 12.74 0.01 -0.31
C ALA A 69 12.93 1.18 0.67
N HIS A 70 13.73 1.03 1.72
CA HIS A 70 14.14 2.12 2.60
C HIS A 70 14.85 3.25 1.83
N VAL A 71 15.79 2.90 0.97
CA VAL A 71 16.69 3.83 0.26
C VAL A 71 16.52 3.83 -1.26
N ASP A 72 15.94 2.76 -1.82
CA ASP A 72 15.70 2.62 -3.25
C ASP A 72 14.20 2.83 -3.54
N GLU A 73 13.88 3.98 -4.12
CA GLU A 73 12.51 4.36 -4.46
C GLU A 73 11.89 3.45 -5.53
N LEU A 74 12.68 2.92 -6.46
CA LEU A 74 12.17 2.01 -7.47
C LEU A 74 11.88 0.63 -6.87
N ALA A 75 12.69 0.17 -5.90
CA ALA A 75 12.35 -1.03 -5.13
C ALA A 75 11.04 -0.84 -4.35
N ALA A 76 10.82 0.33 -3.74
CA ALA A 76 9.57 0.66 -3.07
C ALA A 76 8.37 0.64 -4.03
N ARG A 77 8.51 1.21 -5.24
CA ARG A 77 7.47 1.13 -6.28
C ARG A 77 7.21 -0.30 -6.73
N THR A 78 8.24 -1.14 -6.90
CA THR A 78 8.07 -2.55 -7.24
C THR A 78 7.32 -3.32 -6.15
N VAL A 79 7.64 -3.08 -4.87
CA VAL A 79 6.87 -3.65 -3.76
C VAL A 79 5.42 -3.17 -3.81
N LEU A 80 5.18 -1.89 -4.06
CA LEU A 80 3.81 -1.35 -4.20
C LEU A 80 3.05 -2.06 -5.32
N ALA A 81 3.68 -2.27 -6.49
CA ALA A 81 3.13 -3.01 -7.62
C ALA A 81 2.78 -4.46 -7.25
N CYS A 82 3.67 -5.18 -6.54
CA CYS A 82 3.36 -6.50 -5.97
C CYS A 82 2.12 -6.47 -5.07
N MET A 83 1.87 -5.35 -4.40
CA MET A 83 0.81 -5.20 -3.41
C MET A 83 -0.51 -4.66 -3.99
N MET A 84 -0.57 -4.31 -5.29
CA MET A 84 -1.77 -3.76 -5.94
C MET A 84 -3.04 -4.61 -5.74
N PRO A 85 -3.01 -5.96 -5.84
CA PRO A 85 -4.19 -6.78 -5.52
C PRO A 85 -4.66 -6.61 -4.06
N GLY A 86 -3.72 -6.43 -3.13
CA GLY A 86 -4.00 -6.17 -1.73
C GLY A 86 -4.57 -4.77 -1.49
N ILE A 87 -4.05 -3.76 -2.18
CA ILE A 87 -4.54 -2.38 -2.13
C ILE A 87 -5.99 -2.31 -2.63
N LYS A 88 -6.27 -2.85 -3.82
CA LYS A 88 -7.64 -2.89 -4.39
C LYS A 88 -8.63 -3.52 -3.42
N ARG A 89 -8.26 -4.64 -2.78
CA ARG A 89 -9.10 -5.30 -1.77
C ARG A 89 -9.30 -4.44 -0.52
N LEU A 90 -8.25 -3.82 0.01
CA LEU A 90 -8.37 -2.96 1.19
C LEU A 90 -9.20 -1.70 0.90
N THR A 91 -9.05 -1.10 -0.27
CA THR A 91 -9.87 0.03 -0.73
C THR A 91 -11.35 -0.33 -0.72
N CYS A 92 -11.72 -1.49 -1.26
CA CYS A 92 -13.11 -1.97 -1.20
C CYS A 92 -13.60 -2.13 0.25
N ASN A 93 -12.76 -2.69 1.14
CA ASN A 93 -13.12 -2.91 2.54
C ASN A 93 -13.34 -1.61 3.34
N PHE A 94 -12.64 -0.54 2.99
CA PHE A 94 -12.78 0.76 3.66
C PHE A 94 -13.67 1.76 2.92
N ARG A 95 -14.23 1.38 1.77
CA ARG A 95 -15.00 2.30 0.93
C ARG A 95 -16.17 2.98 1.65
N TRP A 96 -16.82 2.26 2.58
CA TRP A 96 -17.94 2.78 3.37
C TRP A 96 -17.57 3.96 4.28
N ALA A 97 -16.29 4.14 4.60
CA ALA A 97 -15.81 5.18 5.51
C ALA A 97 -15.40 6.48 4.81
N HIS A 98 -15.42 6.50 3.46
CA HIS A 98 -14.93 7.60 2.63
C HIS A 98 -15.98 8.05 1.63
N GLU A 99 -15.90 9.30 1.17
CA GLU A 99 -16.90 9.88 0.26
C GLU A 99 -16.73 9.31 -1.16
N SER A 100 -15.50 8.96 -1.53
CA SER A 100 -15.16 8.46 -2.86
C SER A 100 -14.22 7.25 -2.86
N SER A 101 -14.05 6.64 -4.03
CA SER A 101 -13.11 5.52 -4.22
C SER A 101 -11.68 6.00 -4.08
N ASP A 102 -11.43 7.19 -4.59
CA ASP A 102 -10.11 7.81 -4.64
C ASP A 102 -9.66 8.25 -3.26
N GLU A 103 -10.57 8.71 -2.40
CA GLU A 103 -10.24 8.96 -0.99
C GLU A 103 -9.88 7.67 -0.26
N ALA A 104 -10.69 6.61 -0.42
CA ALA A 104 -10.41 5.32 0.21
C ALA A 104 -9.08 4.74 -0.28
N SER A 105 -8.81 4.81 -1.59
CA SER A 105 -7.57 4.30 -2.17
C SER A 105 -6.38 5.16 -1.74
N ALA A 106 -6.48 6.49 -1.73
CA ALA A 106 -5.43 7.38 -1.25
C ALA A 106 -5.08 7.10 0.22
N ALA A 107 -6.08 6.89 1.08
CA ALA A 107 -5.85 6.55 2.48
C ALA A 107 -5.11 5.21 2.65
N VAL A 108 -5.52 4.18 1.90
CA VAL A 108 -4.87 2.86 1.90
C VAL A 108 -3.45 2.94 1.35
N LEU A 109 -3.27 3.62 0.21
CA LEU A 109 -1.98 3.79 -0.47
C LEU A 109 -0.99 4.54 0.42
N ALA A 110 -1.39 5.66 1.04
CA ALA A 110 -0.52 6.44 1.91
C ALA A 110 0.02 5.59 3.06
N VAL A 111 -0.86 4.82 3.71
CA VAL A 111 -0.46 3.93 4.82
C VAL A 111 0.42 2.78 4.31
N MET A 112 0.08 2.17 3.19
CA MET A 112 0.87 1.05 2.65
C MET A 112 2.25 1.51 2.18
N TRP A 113 2.34 2.66 1.51
CA TRP A 113 3.60 3.27 1.10
C TRP A 113 4.49 3.57 2.31
N GLU A 114 3.96 4.25 3.33
CA GLU A 114 4.67 4.50 4.58
C GLU A 114 5.18 3.18 5.18
N ARG A 115 4.35 2.13 5.13
CA ARG A 115 4.71 0.82 5.67
C ARG A 115 5.83 0.14 4.88
N ILE A 116 5.79 0.18 3.56
CA ILE A 116 6.85 -0.34 2.67
C ILE A 116 8.16 0.38 2.98
N ARG A 117 8.14 1.72 3.10
CA ARG A 117 9.33 2.53 3.38
C ARG A 117 9.90 2.33 4.79
N THR A 118 9.14 1.77 5.73
CA THR A 118 9.51 1.62 7.14
C THR A 118 9.42 0.18 7.65
N TYR A 119 9.39 -0.80 6.75
CA TYR A 119 9.21 -2.21 7.12
C TYR A 119 10.40 -2.75 7.92
N PRO A 120 10.20 -3.35 9.11
CA PRO A 120 11.28 -3.80 9.98
C PRO A 120 11.76 -5.19 9.55
N CYS A 121 12.52 -5.24 8.46
CA CYS A 121 12.95 -6.48 7.80
C CYS A 121 13.64 -7.46 8.76
N VAL A 122 14.51 -6.97 9.64
CA VAL A 122 15.24 -7.79 10.63
C VAL A 122 14.28 -8.50 11.59
N ARG A 123 13.21 -7.83 12.02
CA ARG A 123 12.25 -8.38 13.00
C ARG A 123 11.19 -9.27 12.34
N ARG A 124 10.91 -9.06 11.06
CA ARG A 124 9.86 -9.77 10.32
C ARG A 124 10.37 -10.19 8.93
N PRO A 125 11.26 -11.19 8.84
CA PRO A 125 11.91 -11.56 7.60
C PRO A 125 11.07 -12.43 6.66
N ALA A 126 9.85 -12.82 7.06
CA ALA A 126 8.97 -13.67 6.28
C ALA A 126 7.51 -13.20 6.37
N LYS A 127 6.66 -13.73 5.49
CA LYS A 127 5.24 -13.37 5.32
C LYS A 127 5.09 -11.87 5.04
N ILE A 128 5.96 -11.33 4.20
CA ILE A 128 6.12 -9.90 3.92
C ILE A 128 4.81 -9.29 3.46
N ALA A 129 4.21 -9.83 2.39
CA ALA A 129 2.95 -9.32 1.85
C ALA A 129 1.82 -9.36 2.89
N ALA A 130 1.68 -10.48 3.61
CA ALA A 130 0.65 -10.64 4.64
C ALA A 130 0.83 -9.64 5.79
N ASN A 131 2.07 -9.45 6.26
CA ASN A 131 2.41 -8.52 7.32
C ASN A 131 2.17 -7.07 6.90
N ILE A 132 2.57 -6.66 5.70
CA ILE A 132 2.31 -5.31 5.18
C ILE A 132 0.80 -5.09 5.06
N GLN A 133 0.04 -6.03 4.48
CA GLN A 133 -1.42 -5.91 4.38
C GLN A 133 -2.10 -5.82 5.74
N LEU A 134 -1.65 -6.60 6.72
CA LEU A 134 -2.18 -6.57 8.09
C LEU A 134 -1.88 -5.24 8.77
N ASP A 135 -0.63 -4.79 8.74
CA ASP A 135 -0.22 -3.52 9.32
C ASP A 135 -0.98 -2.35 8.67
N THR A 136 -1.15 -2.36 7.34
CA THR A 136 -1.94 -1.34 6.62
C THR A 136 -3.38 -1.34 7.07
N ARG A 137 -4.05 -2.50 7.08
CA ARG A 137 -5.45 -2.61 7.50
C ARG A 137 -5.66 -2.10 8.91
N GLN A 138 -4.80 -2.48 9.85
CA GLN A 138 -4.90 -2.04 11.24
C GLN A 138 -4.73 -0.51 11.35
N ARG A 139 -3.77 0.07 10.62
CA ARG A 139 -3.51 1.50 10.65
C ARG A 139 -4.65 2.31 10.00
N VAL A 140 -5.18 1.88 8.86
CA VAL A 140 -6.33 2.52 8.21
C VAL A 140 -7.57 2.42 9.09
N GLY A 141 -7.88 1.22 9.62
CA GLY A 141 -9.02 1.02 10.52
C GLY A 141 -8.96 1.92 11.76
N ARG A 142 -7.79 2.04 12.40
CA ARG A 142 -7.61 2.98 13.52
C ARG A 142 -7.77 4.45 13.14
N ARG A 143 -7.53 4.85 11.88
CA ARG A 143 -7.77 6.22 11.41
C ARG A 143 -9.27 6.44 11.24
N VAL A 144 -9.95 5.53 10.54
CA VAL A 144 -11.42 5.52 10.39
C VAL A 144 -12.13 5.57 11.74
N ASP A 145 -11.77 4.70 12.69
CA ASP A 145 -12.39 4.67 14.01
C ASP A 145 -12.24 6.01 14.76
N ARG A 146 -11.10 6.68 14.61
CA ARG A 146 -10.84 7.98 15.23
C ARG A 146 -11.68 9.07 14.58
N GLU A 147 -11.76 9.10 13.26
CA GLU A 147 -12.57 10.05 12.50
C GLU A 147 -14.07 9.88 12.80
N CYS A 148 -14.57 8.65 12.87
CA CYS A 148 -15.95 8.37 13.28
C CYS A 148 -16.25 8.88 14.69
N LYS A 149 -15.37 8.64 15.66
CA LYS A 149 -15.52 9.16 17.03
C LYS A 149 -15.51 10.68 17.08
N GLN A 150 -14.63 11.32 16.31
CA GLN A 150 -14.55 12.79 16.22
C GLN A 150 -15.82 13.37 15.60
N ARG A 151 -16.35 12.77 14.52
CA ARG A 151 -17.63 13.16 13.90
C ARG A 151 -18.79 13.02 14.89
N ALA A 152 -18.88 11.90 15.61
CA ALA A 152 -19.92 11.71 16.62
C ALA A 152 -19.83 12.74 17.76
N ALA A 153 -18.63 13.04 18.26
CA ALA A 153 -18.41 14.06 19.28
C ALA A 153 -18.73 15.49 18.78
N GLY A 154 -18.39 15.80 17.52
CA GLY A 154 -18.70 17.08 16.89
C GLY A 154 -20.21 17.30 16.69
N VAL A 155 -20.94 16.24 16.34
CA VAL A 155 -22.42 16.27 16.25
C VAL A 155 -23.05 16.48 17.62
N LEU A 156 -22.57 15.80 18.66
CA LEU A 156 -23.05 15.97 20.04
C LEU A 156 -22.73 17.36 20.61
N GLY A 157 -21.61 17.97 20.20
CA GLY A 157 -21.25 19.36 20.57
C GLY A 157 -22.10 20.43 19.89
N ALA A 158 -22.63 20.16 18.69
CA ALA A 158 -23.47 21.10 17.94
C ALA A 158 -24.94 21.13 18.39
N SER A 159 -25.43 20.09 19.08
CA SER A 159 -26.82 20.01 19.58
C SER A 159 -27.05 20.64 20.96
N GLY A 160 -26.03 21.23 21.58
CA GLY A 160 -26.07 21.77 22.95
C GLY A 160 -26.12 23.29 23.04
N CYS A 161 -27.12 23.95 22.44
CA CYS A 161 -27.41 25.37 22.73
C CYS A 161 -28.92 25.56 22.98
N PRO A 162 -29.41 25.44 24.22
CA PRO A 162 -30.75 25.88 24.56
C PRO A 162 -30.72 27.41 24.67
N VAL A 163 -31.38 28.09 23.74
CA VAL A 163 -31.66 29.53 23.84
C VAL A 163 -32.62 29.72 25.02
N LYS A 164 -32.07 29.93 26.23
CA LYS A 164 -32.84 30.44 27.36
C LYS A 164 -32.97 31.96 27.22
N GLY A 165 -34.15 32.37 26.74
CA GLY A 165 -34.96 33.50 27.22
C GLY A 165 -34.38 34.92 27.21
N ALA A 166 -35.14 35.85 26.61
CA ALA A 166 -35.36 37.15 27.22
C ALA A 166 -36.76 37.66 26.80
N VAL A 167 -37.64 37.70 27.80
CA VAL A 167 -38.92 38.38 27.82
C VAL A 167 -38.66 39.90 27.80
N ALA A 168 -39.44 40.64 27.02
CA ALA A 168 -39.83 42.02 27.28
C ALA A 168 -41.22 42.25 26.69
#